data_AF-A0AAV1QAJ8-F1
#
_entry.id   AF-A0AAV1QAJ8-F1
#
_cell.length_a   1.000
_cell.length_b   1.000
_cell.length_c   1.000
_cell.angle_alpha   90.00
_cell.angle_beta   90.00
_cell.angle_gamma   90.00
#
_symmetry.space_group_name_H-M   'P 1'
#
loop_
_entity.id
_entity.type
_entity.pdbx_description
1 polymer ?
#
loop_
_entity_poly.entity_id
_entity_poly.type
_entity_poly.pdbx_seq_one_letter_code
_entity_poly.pdbx_strand_id
1 'polypeptide(L)'
;MDQFSVSPAAVLLSRCVSRGVVSQEQIDSASCSQSSAFSSHLHEAEQRIRAQRQLDEVRLQVELLQVEKQSADVTHRFYLTGRLQMLQVFCGHLQDVLKENSSLRQRLMRPLGRTNLPVQAHLHRCVVEVVQMMFDFIKTLEEKMNIIRNFPTARNQLSQLNSSLSQLISQVAEVETLSNQVLQWKEVRSSLLSDSSA
;
A
#
# COMPACT_ATOMS: atom_id res chain seq x y z
N MET A 1 -15.67 74.76 -17.44
CA MET A 1 -16.09 75.16 -16.08
C MET A 1 -17.54 74.77 -15.99
N ASP A 2 -17.79 73.47 -15.78
CA ASP A 2 -19.14 72.92 -15.95
C ASP A 2 -19.99 73.19 -14.72
N GLN A 3 -21.04 73.96 -14.97
CA GLN A 3 -22.15 74.23 -14.09
C GLN A 3 -22.74 72.92 -13.58
N PHE A 4 -22.61 72.68 -12.27
CA PHE A 4 -23.31 71.62 -11.55
C PHE A 4 -24.80 71.62 -11.95
N SER A 5 -25.27 70.54 -12.57
CA SER A 5 -26.70 70.33 -12.77
C SER A 5 -27.34 70.19 -11.40
N VAL A 6 -27.97 71.25 -10.93
CA VAL A 6 -28.71 71.23 -9.66
C VAL A 6 -29.82 70.20 -9.80
N SER A 7 -29.77 69.14 -8.99
CA SER A 7 -30.79 68.09 -8.98
C SER A 7 -32.19 68.72 -8.85
N PRO A 8 -33.23 68.22 -9.53
CA PRO A 8 -34.60 68.73 -9.39
C PRO A 8 -35.06 68.82 -7.93
N ALA A 9 -34.58 67.92 -7.07
CA ALA A 9 -34.82 67.96 -5.63
C ALA A 9 -34.18 69.18 -4.95
N ALA A 10 -32.95 69.53 -5.34
CA ALA A 10 -32.24 70.70 -4.82
C ALA A 10 -32.92 72.02 -5.26
N VAL A 11 -33.48 72.07 -6.47
CA VAL A 11 -34.27 73.23 -6.93
C VAL A 11 -35.56 73.38 -6.12
N LEU A 12 -36.27 72.27 -5.84
CA LEU A 12 -37.47 72.28 -5.01
C LEU A 12 -37.18 72.71 -3.58
N LEU A 13 -36.11 72.17 -2.97
CA LEU A 13 -35.69 72.54 -1.62
C LEU A 13 -35.31 74.03 -1.53
N SER A 14 -34.55 74.56 -2.50
CA SER A 14 -34.22 75.98 -2.59
C SER A 14 -35.47 76.87 -2.69
N ARG A 15 -36.50 76.44 -3.44
CA ARG A 15 -37.78 77.15 -3.54
C ARG A 15 -38.57 77.11 -2.22
N CYS A 16 -38.52 76.01 -1.47
CA CYS A 16 -39.15 75.89 -0.15
C CYS A 16 -38.46 76.78 0.89
N VAL A 17 -37.13 76.89 0.85
CA VAL A 17 -36.35 77.82 1.70
C VAL A 17 -36.71 79.26 1.37
N SER A 18 -36.73 79.61 0.08
CA SER A 18 -37.06 80.96 -0.39
C SER A 18 -38.49 81.40 -0.05
N ARG A 19 -39.42 80.45 0.09
CA ARG A 19 -40.82 80.69 0.49
C ARG A 19 -41.05 80.62 2.01
N GLY A 20 -39.99 80.43 2.80
CA GLY A 20 -40.07 80.34 4.27
C GLY A 20 -40.80 79.10 4.78
N VAL A 21 -40.98 78.07 3.94
CA VAL A 21 -41.67 76.82 4.33
C VAL A 21 -40.76 75.93 5.19
N VAL A 22 -39.45 76.00 4.94
CA VAL A 22 -38.40 75.28 5.68
C VAL A 22 -37.19 76.21 5.81
N SER A 23 -36.51 76.24 6.96
CA SER A 23 -35.29 77.05 7.12
C SER A 23 -34.04 76.30 6.64
N GLN A 24 -33.01 77.05 6.23
CA GLN A 24 -31.72 76.45 5.85
C GLN A 24 -31.13 75.63 7.01
N GLU A 25 -31.24 76.11 8.25
CA GLU A 25 -30.83 75.38 9.46
C GLU A 25 -31.58 74.05 9.64
N GLN A 26 -32.86 73.96 9.26
CA GLN A 26 -33.60 72.69 9.33
C GLN A 26 -33.10 71.68 8.30
N ILE A 27 -32.71 72.12 7.10
CA ILE A 27 -32.12 71.26 6.06
C ILE A 27 -30.72 70.81 6.48
N ASP A 28 -29.91 71.72 7.03
CA ASP A 28 -28.57 71.43 7.49
C ASP A 28 -28.60 70.49 8.71
N SER A 29 -29.56 70.65 9.61
CA SER A 29 -29.78 69.76 10.77
C SER A 29 -30.26 68.36 10.37
N ALA A 30 -31.12 68.27 9.35
CA ALA A 30 -31.56 66.99 8.80
C ALA A 30 -30.43 66.26 8.05
N SER A 31 -29.52 67.01 7.43
CA SER A 31 -28.33 66.47 6.75
C SER A 31 -27.23 66.06 7.74
N CYS A 32 -27.11 66.77 8.88
CA CYS A 32 -26.17 66.44 9.96
C CYS A 32 -26.64 65.29 10.86
N SER A 33 -27.95 65.05 10.93
CA SER A 33 -28.47 63.85 11.59
C SER A 33 -28.07 62.64 10.77
N GLN A 34 -27.00 61.96 11.17
CA GLN A 34 -26.56 60.65 10.67
C GLN A 34 -27.58 59.53 11.01
N SER A 35 -28.87 59.83 10.96
CA SER A 35 -29.90 58.82 10.84
C SER A 35 -29.70 58.20 9.47
N SER A 36 -28.99 57.07 9.43
CA SER A 36 -28.91 56.17 8.28
C SER A 36 -30.29 56.12 7.62
N ALA A 37 -30.36 56.46 6.33
CA ALA A 37 -31.59 56.39 5.53
C ALA A 37 -32.19 54.96 5.49
N PHE A 38 -31.44 53.98 5.99
CA PHE A 38 -31.81 52.59 6.09
C PHE A 38 -31.85 52.11 7.54
N SER A 39 -32.71 51.12 7.81
CA SER A 39 -32.87 50.53 9.14
C SER A 39 -31.57 49.88 9.64
N SER A 40 -31.35 49.88 10.95
CA SER A 40 -30.20 49.23 11.60
C SER A 40 -30.06 47.75 11.20
N HIS A 41 -31.18 47.05 11.01
CA HIS A 41 -31.21 45.66 10.57
C HIS A 41 -30.63 45.48 9.15
N LEU A 42 -30.81 46.45 8.24
CA LEU A 42 -30.19 46.39 6.92
C LEU A 42 -28.68 46.54 7.00
N HIS A 43 -28.20 47.46 7.84
CA HIS A 43 -26.76 47.67 8.04
C HIS A 43 -26.08 46.44 8.66
N GLU A 44 -26.70 45.83 9.66
CA GLU A 44 -26.22 44.56 10.24
C GLU A 44 -26.23 43.42 9.22
N ALA A 45 -27.30 43.29 8.42
CA ALA A 45 -27.37 42.29 7.37
C ALA A 45 -26.27 42.49 6.31
N GLU A 46 -25.99 43.73 5.92
CA GLU A 46 -24.91 44.05 4.98
C GLU A 46 -23.53 43.70 5.56
N GLN A 47 -23.28 43.99 6.84
CA GLN A 47 -22.05 43.58 7.52
C GLN A 47 -21.90 42.05 7.57
N ARG A 48 -22.98 41.31 7.87
CA ARG A 48 -22.97 39.84 7.86
C ARG A 48 -22.68 39.28 6.47
N ILE A 49 -23.27 39.84 5.42
CA ILE A 49 -23.00 39.43 4.03
C ILE A 49 -21.54 39.68 3.67
N ARG A 50 -20.96 40.83 4.05
CA ARG A 50 -19.54 41.11 3.80
C ARG A 50 -18.64 40.14 4.55
N ALA A 51 -18.91 39.88 5.83
CA ALA A 51 -18.15 38.91 6.62
C ALA A 51 -18.25 37.49 6.04
N GLN A 52 -19.45 37.06 5.64
CA GLN A 52 -19.66 35.76 5.00
C GLN A 52 -18.86 35.64 3.71
N ARG A 53 -18.86 36.68 2.86
CA ARG A 53 -18.08 36.70 1.62
C ARG A 53 -16.58 36.54 1.89
N GLN A 54 -16.06 37.23 2.92
CA GLN A 54 -14.66 37.09 3.31
C GLN A 54 -14.34 35.67 3.81
N LEU A 55 -15.26 35.06 4.56
CA LEU A 55 -15.13 33.69 5.04
C LEU A 55 -15.09 32.68 3.88
N ASP A 56 -15.99 32.84 2.91
CA ASP A 56 -16.04 32.01 1.70
C ASP A 56 -14.78 32.17 0.84
N GLU A 57 -14.25 33.40 0.72
CA GLU A 57 -13.00 33.68 0.00
C GLU A 57 -11.81 32.96 0.65
N VAL A 58 -11.65 33.09 1.97
CA VAL A 58 -10.57 32.42 2.70
C VAL A 58 -10.72 30.91 2.62
N ARG A 59 -11.95 30.39 2.71
CA ARG A 59 -12.22 28.95 2.56
C ARG A 59 -11.77 28.44 1.20
N LEU A 60 -12.11 29.13 0.12
CA LEU A 60 -11.69 28.75 -1.24
C LEU A 60 -10.16 28.78 -1.39
N GLN A 61 -9.47 29.76 -0.80
CA GLN A 61 -8.01 29.79 -0.80
C GLN A 61 -7.40 28.59 -0.07
N VAL A 62 -7.98 28.19 1.07
CA VAL A 62 -7.53 26.99 1.81
C VAL A 62 -7.76 25.72 0.98
N GLU A 63 -8.93 25.57 0.36
CA GLU A 63 -9.24 24.43 -0.49
C GLU A 63 -8.28 24.35 -1.69
N LEU A 64 -7.95 25.49 -2.32
CA LEU A 64 -6.98 25.56 -3.41
C LEU A 64 -5.58 25.10 -2.97
N LEU A 65 -5.09 25.62 -1.83
CA LEU A 65 -3.79 25.22 -1.29
C LEU A 65 -3.76 23.74 -0.89
N GLN A 66 -4.87 23.21 -0.40
CA GLN A 66 -4.99 21.79 -0.05
C GLN A 66 -4.88 20.91 -1.30
N VAL A 67 -5.56 21.27 -2.40
CA VAL A 67 -5.46 20.55 -3.67
C VAL A 67 -4.05 20.64 -4.26
N GLU A 68 -3.41 21.82 -4.19
CA GLU A 68 -2.02 21.99 -4.63
C GLU A 68 -1.08 21.08 -3.83
N LYS A 69 -1.21 21.06 -2.50
CA LYS A 69 -0.42 20.18 -1.64
C LYS A 69 -0.64 18.70 -1.96
N GLN A 70 -1.89 18.29 -2.20
CA GLN A 70 -2.22 16.89 -2.51
C GLN A 70 -1.70 16.44 -3.87
N SER A 71 -1.53 17.37 -4.81
CA SER A 71 -1.03 17.09 -6.17
C SER A 71 0.45 17.43 -6.37
N ALA A 72 1.12 17.97 -5.35
CA ALA A 72 2.50 18.45 -5.45
C ALA A 72 3.50 17.36 -5.87
N ASP A 73 3.24 16.10 -5.53
CA ASP A 73 4.10 14.96 -5.88
C ASP A 73 4.16 14.67 -7.39
N VAL A 74 3.12 15.08 -8.13
CA VAL A 74 3.00 14.92 -9.59
C VAL A 74 3.04 16.22 -10.38
N THR A 75 2.82 17.37 -9.74
CA THR A 75 2.86 18.69 -10.41
C THR A 75 4.14 19.46 -10.12
N HIS A 76 4.67 19.36 -8.91
CA HIS A 76 5.74 20.23 -8.46
C HIS A 76 7.11 19.69 -8.84
N ARG A 77 7.90 20.55 -9.50
CA ARG A 77 9.20 20.21 -10.09
C ARG A 77 10.17 19.60 -9.08
N PHE A 78 10.14 20.02 -7.82
CA PHE A 78 11.01 19.50 -6.78
C PHE A 78 10.86 17.97 -6.61
N TYR A 79 9.62 17.48 -6.43
CA TYR A 79 9.35 16.06 -6.24
C TYR A 79 9.57 15.25 -7.53
N LEU A 80 9.14 15.81 -8.67
CA LEU A 80 9.35 15.19 -9.97
C LEU A 80 10.84 15.02 -10.31
N THR A 81 11.67 16.02 -10.02
CA THR A 81 13.11 15.99 -10.36
C THR A 81 13.81 14.83 -9.65
N GLY A 82 13.55 14.64 -8.35
CA GLY A 82 14.12 13.52 -7.61
C GLY A 82 13.67 12.16 -8.15
N ARG A 83 12.39 12.01 -8.47
CA ARG A 83 11.85 10.77 -9.07
C ARG A 83 12.44 10.50 -10.47
N LEU A 84 12.58 11.53 -11.29
CA LEU A 84 13.17 11.42 -12.62
C LEU A 84 14.65 11.06 -12.55
N GLN A 85 15.42 11.64 -11.63
CA GLN A 85 16.82 11.28 -11.41
C GLN A 85 16.96 9.82 -10.98
N MET A 86 16.12 9.36 -10.04
CA MET A 86 16.11 7.96 -9.61
C MET A 86 15.79 7.03 -10.79
N LEU A 87 14.79 7.38 -11.60
CA LEU A 87 14.44 6.61 -12.80
C LEU A 87 15.58 6.59 -13.81
N GLN A 88 16.25 7.72 -14.04
CA GLN A 88 17.41 7.80 -14.94
C GLN A 88 18.56 6.90 -14.48
N VAL A 89 18.89 6.91 -13.18
CA VAL A 89 19.93 6.03 -12.60
C VAL A 89 19.53 4.56 -12.79
N PHE A 90 18.28 4.21 -12.49
CA PHE A 90 17.77 2.87 -12.68
C PHE A 90 17.83 2.42 -14.15
N CYS A 91 17.42 3.27 -15.08
CA CYS A 91 17.55 3.02 -16.52
C CYS A 91 19.01 2.82 -16.94
N GLY A 92 19.95 3.59 -16.37
CA GLY A 92 21.39 3.41 -16.56
C GLY A 92 21.86 2.02 -16.14
N HIS A 93 21.51 1.60 -14.91
CA HIS A 93 21.84 0.26 -14.42
C HIS A 93 21.26 -0.85 -15.29
N LEU A 94 20.01 -0.73 -15.75
CA LEU A 94 19.42 -1.71 -16.68
C LEU A 94 20.18 -1.77 -18.00
N GLN A 95 20.60 -0.62 -18.53
CA GLN A 95 21.37 -0.58 -19.76
C GLN A 95 22.74 -1.27 -19.60
N ASP A 96 23.39 -1.09 -18.45
CA ASP A 96 24.67 -1.74 -18.15
C ASP A 96 24.51 -3.26 -18.01
N VAL A 97 23.47 -3.73 -17.31
CA VAL A 97 23.14 -5.16 -17.22
C VAL A 97 22.88 -5.76 -18.61
N LEU A 98 22.17 -5.04 -19.48
CA LEU A 98 21.93 -5.51 -20.86
C LEU A 98 23.23 -5.58 -21.67
N LYS A 99 24.13 -4.59 -21.54
CA LYS A 99 25.45 -4.61 -22.17
C LYS A 99 26.27 -5.80 -21.67
N GLU A 100 26.33 -6.03 -20.36
CA GLU A 100 27.05 -7.16 -19.78
C GLU A 100 26.49 -8.50 -20.25
N ASN A 101 25.16 -8.66 -20.27
CA ASN A 101 24.52 -9.87 -20.76
C ASN A 101 24.83 -10.10 -22.26
N SER A 102 24.79 -9.05 -23.07
CA SER A 102 25.15 -9.14 -24.49
C SER A 102 26.63 -9.51 -24.68
N SER A 103 27.53 -8.95 -23.89
CA SER A 103 28.97 -9.26 -23.88
C SER A 103 29.22 -10.70 -23.45
N LEU A 104 28.58 -11.14 -22.37
CA LEU A 104 28.68 -12.51 -21.88
C LEU A 104 28.16 -13.50 -22.91
N ARG A 105 26.99 -13.23 -23.51
CA ARG A 105 26.44 -14.05 -24.60
C ARG A 105 27.40 -14.11 -25.78
N GLN A 106 27.97 -12.99 -26.19
CA GLN A 106 28.97 -12.97 -27.25
C GLN A 106 30.22 -13.78 -26.87
N ARG A 107 30.68 -13.71 -25.62
CA ARG A 107 31.81 -14.50 -25.12
C ARG A 107 31.51 -16.00 -25.07
N LEU A 108 30.29 -16.39 -24.72
CA LEU A 108 29.84 -17.79 -24.67
C LEU A 108 29.57 -18.35 -26.08
N MET A 109 29.05 -17.52 -26.99
CA MET A 109 28.83 -17.87 -28.39
C MET A 109 30.11 -17.84 -29.22
N ARG A 110 31.17 -17.13 -28.78
CA ARG A 110 32.48 -17.26 -29.40
C ARG A 110 32.87 -18.72 -29.29
N PRO A 111 33.02 -19.45 -30.41
CA PRO A 111 33.55 -20.80 -30.35
C PRO A 111 34.86 -20.70 -29.59
N LEU A 112 35.06 -21.51 -28.55
CA LEU A 112 36.31 -21.55 -27.81
C LEU A 112 37.40 -21.72 -28.88
N GLY A 113 38.19 -20.66 -29.09
CA GLY A 113 39.14 -20.62 -30.19
C GLY A 113 39.99 -21.87 -30.10
N ARG A 114 39.83 -22.77 -31.08
CA ARG A 114 40.61 -24.01 -31.24
C ARG A 114 40.44 -25.11 -30.17
N THR A 115 39.25 -25.35 -29.61
CA THR A 115 39.01 -26.62 -28.87
C THR A 115 38.61 -27.78 -29.77
N ASN A 116 38.34 -27.54 -31.06
CA ASN A 116 38.43 -28.61 -32.05
C ASN A 116 39.91 -28.70 -32.45
N LEU A 117 40.73 -29.30 -31.58
CA LEU A 117 41.92 -29.99 -32.10
C LEU A 117 41.37 -30.94 -33.18
N PRO A 118 41.86 -30.89 -34.43
CA PRO A 118 41.47 -31.87 -35.41
C PRO A 118 41.83 -33.24 -34.84
N VAL A 119 40.82 -33.94 -34.33
CA VAL A 119 41.02 -35.30 -33.83
C VAL A 119 41.35 -36.10 -35.08
N GLN A 120 42.49 -36.79 -35.05
CA GLN A 120 42.83 -37.66 -36.18
C GLN A 120 41.71 -38.68 -36.35
N ALA A 121 41.31 -38.96 -37.60
CA ALA A 121 40.10 -39.75 -37.89
C ALA A 121 40.09 -41.12 -37.17
N HIS A 122 41.25 -41.71 -36.92
CA HIS A 122 41.38 -42.98 -36.19
C HIS A 122 41.07 -42.88 -34.69
N LEU A 123 41.13 -41.69 -34.09
CA LEU A 123 40.83 -41.43 -32.68
C LEU A 123 39.37 -41.02 -32.45
N HIS A 124 38.60 -40.72 -33.51
CA HIS A 124 37.18 -40.31 -33.38
C HIS A 124 36.36 -41.35 -32.62
N ARG A 125 36.54 -42.64 -32.93
CA ARG A 125 35.83 -43.72 -32.25
C ARG A 125 36.13 -43.72 -30.74
N CYS A 126 37.39 -43.59 -30.36
CA CYS A 126 37.79 -43.55 -28.95
C CYS A 126 37.20 -42.33 -28.23
N VAL A 127 37.20 -41.16 -28.86
CA VAL A 127 36.60 -39.95 -28.28
C VAL A 127 35.10 -40.12 -28.07
N VAL A 128 34.38 -40.68 -29.05
CA VAL A 128 32.95 -40.96 -28.92
C VAL A 128 32.68 -41.95 -27.80
N GLU A 129 33.45 -43.04 -27.71
CA GLU A 129 33.32 -44.05 -26.66
C GLU A 129 33.59 -43.45 -25.26
N VAL A 130 34.61 -42.60 -25.11
CA VAL A 130 34.93 -41.94 -23.84
C VAL A 130 33.85 -40.92 -23.45
N VAL A 131 33.35 -40.13 -24.39
CA VAL A 131 32.27 -39.17 -24.13
C VAL A 131 30.98 -39.89 -23.73
N GLN A 132 30.65 -41.00 -24.39
CA GLN A 132 29.52 -41.84 -24.01
C GLN A 132 29.69 -42.41 -22.60
N MET A 133 30.87 -42.95 -22.28
CA MET A 133 31.18 -43.47 -20.94
C MET A 133 31.08 -42.37 -19.87
N MET A 134 31.50 -41.15 -20.18
CA MET A 134 31.37 -40.00 -19.29
C MET A 134 29.90 -39.64 -19.04
N PHE A 135 29.06 -39.69 -20.08
CA PHE A 135 27.63 -39.44 -19.95
C PHE A 135 26.95 -40.51 -19.09
N ASP A 136 27.26 -41.78 -19.32
CA ASP A 136 26.73 -42.91 -18.56
C ASP A 136 27.17 -42.85 -17.09
N PHE A 137 28.42 -42.44 -16.84
CA PHE A 137 28.93 -42.18 -15.49
C PHE A 137 28.17 -41.05 -14.79
N ILE A 138 27.99 -39.91 -15.45
CA ILE A 138 27.26 -38.75 -14.89
C ILE A 138 25.83 -39.16 -14.54
N LYS A 139 25.14 -39.85 -15.43
CA LYS A 139 23.78 -40.34 -15.21
C LYS A 139 23.71 -41.27 -13.99
N THR A 140 24.64 -42.23 -13.90
CA THR A 140 24.70 -43.17 -12.78
C THR A 140 24.97 -42.43 -11.46
N LEU A 141 25.87 -41.45 -11.47
CA LEU A 141 26.19 -40.65 -10.30
C LEU A 141 24.98 -39.86 -9.82
N GLU A 142 24.24 -39.23 -10.74
CA GLU A 142 23.04 -38.45 -10.43
C GLU A 142 21.94 -39.33 -9.83
N GLU A 143 21.72 -40.52 -10.39
CA GLU A 143 20.80 -41.51 -9.82
C GLU A 143 21.18 -41.88 -8.38
N LYS A 144 22.46 -42.17 -8.12
CA LYS A 144 22.96 -42.50 -6.77
C LYS A 144 22.82 -41.32 -5.81
N MET A 145 23.14 -40.10 -6.24
CA MET A 145 22.96 -38.90 -5.42
C MET A 145 21.48 -38.67 -5.08
N ASN A 146 20.57 -38.92 -6.01
CA ASN A 146 19.13 -38.79 -5.77
C ASN A 146 18.65 -39.84 -4.74
N ILE A 147 19.16 -41.07 -4.80
CA ILE A 147 18.88 -42.10 -3.78
C ILE A 147 19.36 -41.64 -2.40
N ILE A 148 20.60 -41.14 -2.29
CA ILE A 148 21.16 -40.63 -1.04
C ILE A 148 20.33 -39.44 -0.51
N ARG A 149 19.90 -38.53 -1.38
CA ARG A 149 19.06 -37.37 -1.01
C ARG A 149 17.68 -37.77 -0.51
N ASN A 150 17.12 -38.89 -0.98
CA ASN A 150 15.81 -39.39 -0.57
C ASN A 150 15.87 -40.28 0.69
N PHE A 151 17.05 -40.75 1.08
CA PHE A 151 17.25 -41.56 2.28
C PHE A 151 16.83 -40.88 3.61
N PRO A 152 17.05 -39.57 3.84
CA PRO A 152 16.52 -38.86 5.01
C PRO A 152 15.00 -38.94 5.13
N THR A 153 14.27 -38.97 4.02
CA THR A 153 12.80 -39.10 4.01
C THR A 153 12.36 -40.45 4.58
N ALA A 154 13.06 -41.54 4.24
CA ALA A 154 12.81 -42.85 4.81
C ALA A 154 13.13 -42.90 6.32
N ARG A 155 14.21 -42.23 6.76
CA ARG A 155 14.55 -42.12 8.19
C ARG A 155 13.46 -41.37 8.98
N ASN A 156 12.96 -40.27 8.43
CA ASN A 156 11.88 -39.49 9.04
C ASN A 156 10.59 -40.33 9.15
N GLN A 157 10.21 -41.05 8.08
CA GLN A 157 9.06 -41.96 8.09
C GLN A 157 9.20 -43.06 9.15
N LEU A 158 10.40 -43.64 9.31
CA LEU A 158 10.67 -44.66 10.33
C LEU A 158 10.55 -44.10 11.76
N SER A 159 11.03 -42.87 11.99
CA SER A 159 10.86 -42.21 13.29
C SER A 159 9.38 -41.91 13.61
N GLN A 160 8.59 -41.53 12.60
CA GLN A 160 7.16 -41.30 12.74
C GLN A 160 6.43 -42.60 13.10
N LEU A 161 6.73 -43.70 12.41
CA LEU A 161 6.20 -45.02 12.73
C LEU A 161 6.56 -45.45 14.17
N ASN A 162 7.80 -45.23 14.60
CA ASN A 162 8.24 -45.58 15.95
C ASN A 162 7.50 -44.77 17.04
N SER A 163 7.23 -43.49 16.76
CA SER A 163 6.40 -42.65 17.64
C SER A 163 4.96 -43.16 17.70
N SER A 164 4.35 -43.51 16.57
CA SER A 164 3.00 -44.07 16.54
C SER A 164 2.90 -45.43 17.24
N LEU A 165 3.91 -46.29 17.11
CA LEU A 165 3.98 -47.55 17.84
C LEU A 165 4.04 -47.31 19.35
N SER A 166 4.86 -46.36 19.80
CA SER A 166 4.97 -46.00 21.22
C SER A 166 3.64 -45.48 21.78
N GLN A 167 2.90 -44.68 21.01
CA GLN A 167 1.56 -44.22 21.37
C GLN A 167 0.57 -45.38 21.48
N LEU A 168 0.60 -46.32 20.53
CA LEU A 168 -0.27 -47.48 20.54
C LEU A 168 0.00 -48.38 21.76
N ILE A 169 1.27 -48.61 22.10
CA ILE A 169 1.64 -49.35 23.32
C ILE A 169 1.10 -48.65 24.58
N SER A 170 1.20 -47.32 24.66
CA SER A 170 0.63 -46.54 25.78
C SER A 170 -0.88 -46.72 25.87
N GLN A 171 -1.59 -46.65 24.74
CA GLN A 171 -3.05 -46.85 24.70
C GLN A 171 -3.44 -48.28 25.11
N VAL A 172 -2.67 -49.29 24.70
CA VAL A 172 -2.90 -50.68 25.12
C VAL A 172 -2.72 -50.81 26.64
N ALA A 173 -1.68 -50.20 27.21
CA ALA A 173 -1.48 -50.19 28.65
C ALA A 173 -2.63 -49.48 29.39
N GLU A 174 -3.11 -48.34 28.88
CA GLU A 174 -4.28 -47.65 29.43
C GLU A 174 -5.53 -48.52 29.37
N VAL A 175 -5.81 -49.17 28.23
CA VAL A 175 -6.96 -50.09 28.08
C VAL A 175 -6.85 -51.27 29.04
N GLU A 176 -5.65 -51.84 29.23
CA GLU A 176 -5.41 -52.90 30.21
C GLU A 176 -5.69 -52.43 31.64
N THR A 177 -5.22 -51.22 32.00
CA THR A 177 -5.49 -50.65 33.33
C THR A 177 -6.98 -50.41 33.57
N LEU A 178 -7.70 -49.86 32.58
CA LEU A 178 -9.15 -49.65 32.63
C LEU A 178 -9.91 -50.97 32.73
N SER A 179 -9.49 -51.98 31.95
CA SER A 179 -10.07 -53.33 32.01
C SER A 179 -9.91 -53.93 33.41
N ASN A 180 -8.72 -53.83 33.99
CA ASN A 180 -8.46 -54.32 35.35
C ASN A 180 -9.30 -53.59 36.40
N GLN A 181 -9.46 -52.26 36.27
CA GLN A 181 -10.37 -51.51 37.13
C GLN A 181 -11.80 -52.02 37.00
N VAL A 182 -12.35 -52.12 35.77
CA VAL A 182 -13.73 -52.60 35.54
C VAL A 182 -13.98 -53.98 36.17
N LEU A 183 -13.00 -54.89 36.08
CA LEU A 183 -13.08 -56.20 36.72
C LEU A 183 -13.14 -56.07 38.26
N GLN A 184 -12.30 -55.24 38.87
CA GLN A 184 -12.35 -54.96 40.32
C GLN A 184 -13.71 -54.36 40.74
N TRP A 185 -14.23 -53.39 40.00
CA TRP A 185 -15.57 -52.81 40.26
C TRP A 185 -16.68 -53.86 40.18
N LYS A 186 -16.58 -54.82 39.26
CA LYS A 186 -17.54 -55.93 39.13
C LYS A 186 -17.47 -56.86 40.34
N GLU A 187 -16.28 -57.20 40.80
CA GLU A 187 -16.06 -58.08 41.97
C GLU A 187 -16.57 -57.44 43.27
N VAL A 188 -16.28 -56.15 43.49
CA VAL A 188 -16.82 -55.36 44.61
C VAL A 188 -18.36 -55.28 44.56
N ARG A 189 -18.95 -55.13 43.37
CA ARG A 189 -20.40 -55.13 43.22
C ARG A 189 -21.03 -56.50 43.51
N SER A 190 -20.41 -57.59 43.05
CA SER A 190 -20.91 -58.94 43.32
C SER A 190 -20.88 -59.28 44.81
N SER A 191 -19.82 -58.88 45.52
CA SER A 191 -19.71 -59.09 46.98
C SER A 191 -20.79 -58.33 47.76
N LEU A 192 -21.05 -57.06 47.41
CA LEU A 192 -22.12 -56.24 48.02
C LEU A 192 -23.53 -56.80 47.76
N LEU A 193 -23.79 -57.40 46.59
CA LEU A 193 -25.08 -58.03 46.26
C LEU A 193 -25.30 -59.35 47.00
N SER A 194 -24.23 -60.13 47.26
CA SER A 194 -24.30 -61.32 48.11
C SER A 194 -24.50 -60.97 49.60
N ASP A 195 -23.95 -59.85 50.08
CA ASP A 195 -24.15 -59.40 51.47
C ASP A 195 -25.52 -58.73 51.70
N SER A 196 -26.14 -58.16 50.66
CA SER A 196 -27.50 -57.60 50.71
C SER A 196 -28.62 -58.65 50.61
N SER A 197 -28.28 -59.91 50.32
CA SER A 197 -29.25 -61.01 50.17
C SER A 197 -29.27 -61.98 51.37
N ALA A 198 -28.67 -61.57 52.50
CA ALA A 198 -28.68 -62.26 53.78
C ALA A 198 -29.61 -61.58 54.79
#